data_AF-A0A4R0ELH1-F1
#
_entry.id   AF-A0A4R0ELH1-F1
#
_cell.length_a   1.000
_cell.length_b   1.000
_cell.length_c   1.000
_cell.angle_alpha   90.00
_cell.angle_beta   90.00
_cell.angle_gamma   90.00
#
_symmetry.space_group_name_H-M   'P 1'
#
loop_
_entity.id
_entity.type
_entity.pdbx_description
1 polymer ?
#
loop_
_entity_poly.entity_id
_entity_poly.type
_entity_poly.pdbx_seq_one_letter_code
_entity_poly.pdbx_strand_id
1 'polypeptide(L)'
;MQKLMALYCIKKDGNFLTYRDQFNDSHTCEISELHFAMFSQWHWTTEEDRSKIFTSQTEAELFIAERHEEFFKDAEVTLFK
;
A
#
# COMPACT_ATOMS: atom_id res chain seq x y z
N MET A 1 -4.02 13.07 28.11
CA MET A 1 -2.79 12.98 27.29
C MET A 1 -3.07 11.99 26.16
N GLN A 2 -3.28 12.46 24.94
CA GLN A 2 -3.35 11.58 23.77
C GLN A 2 -1.91 11.17 23.44
N LYS A 3 -1.61 9.88 23.56
CA LYS A 3 -0.34 9.30 23.11
C LYS A 3 -0.41 9.33 21.57
N LEU A 4 0.47 10.09 20.90
CA LEU A 4 0.61 9.99 19.45
C LEU A 4 0.97 8.53 19.14
N MET A 5 0.06 7.81 18.48
CA MET A 5 0.34 6.46 18.01
C MET A 5 1.25 6.60 16.79
N ALA A 6 2.41 5.95 16.85
CA ALA A 6 3.32 5.88 15.70
C ALA A 6 2.62 5.14 14.56
N LEU A 7 2.63 5.75 13.37
CA LEU A 7 2.10 5.17 12.15
C LEU A 7 3.26 4.62 11.33
N TYR A 8 2.98 3.62 10.51
CA TYR A 8 3.99 2.96 9.67
C TYR A 8 3.49 2.88 8.23
N CYS A 9 4.39 2.92 7.28
CA CYS A 9 4.13 2.72 5.86
C CYS A 9 5.19 1.80 5.25
N ILE A 10 4.89 1.25 4.07
CA ILE A 10 5.83 0.40 3.32
C ILE A 10 6.43 1.21 2.18
N LYS A 11 7.75 1.17 2.06
CA LYS A 11 8.51 1.86 1.01
C LYS A 11 9.34 0.88 0.19
N LYS A 12 9.58 1.24 -1.07
CA LYS A 12 10.53 0.58 -1.96
C LYS A 12 11.11 1.60 -2.93
N ASP A 13 12.44 1.68 -3.01
CA ASP A 13 13.14 2.59 -3.92
C ASP A 13 12.65 4.06 -3.82
N GLY A 14 12.35 4.52 -2.61
CA GLY A 14 11.81 5.87 -2.37
C GLY A 14 10.33 6.07 -2.70
N ASN A 15 9.64 5.03 -3.19
CA ASN A 15 8.20 5.03 -3.46
C ASN A 15 7.44 4.39 -2.30
N PHE A 16 6.19 4.80 -2.13
CA PHE A 16 5.26 4.34 -1.12
C PHE A 16 4.29 3.31 -1.70
N LEU A 17 3.99 2.28 -0.91
CA LEU A 17 2.96 1.32 -1.24
C LEU A 17 1.59 1.98 -1.15
N THR A 18 0.81 1.91 -2.23
CA THR A 18 -0.55 2.44 -2.30
C THR A 18 -1.50 1.39 -2.86
N TYR A 19 -2.75 1.45 -2.41
CA TYR A 19 -3.84 0.65 -2.96
C TYR A 19 -4.58 1.47 -4.02
N ARG A 20 -4.77 0.91 -5.22
CA ARG A 20 -5.69 1.51 -6.20
C ARG A 20 -7.12 1.27 -5.74
N ASP A 21 -7.71 2.28 -5.11
CA ASP A 21 -9.15 2.29 -4.89
C ASP A 21 -9.86 2.71 -6.19
N GLN A 22 -10.60 1.76 -6.75
CA GLN A 22 -11.26 1.87 -8.05
C GLN A 22 -12.56 2.69 -7.98
N PHE A 23 -13.07 2.99 -6.78
CA PHE A 23 -14.24 3.87 -6.62
C PHE A 23 -13.84 5.33 -6.76
N ASN A 24 -12.61 5.69 -6.38
CA ASN A 24 -12.13 7.06 -6.44
C ASN A 24 -11.60 7.48 -7.84
N ASP A 25 -11.30 6.51 -8.71
CA ASP A 25 -10.82 6.72 -10.10
C ASP A 25 -11.93 6.45 -11.15
N SER A 26 -13.18 6.34 -10.71
CA SER A 26 -14.34 5.90 -11.49
C SER A 26 -14.84 6.87 -12.58
N HIS A 27 -14.04 7.86 -12.98
CA HIS A 27 -14.38 8.69 -14.13
C HIS A 27 -14.06 8.08 -15.49
N THR A 28 -13.34 6.95 -15.56
CA THR A 28 -13.06 6.32 -16.84
C THR A 28 -13.03 4.80 -16.74
N CYS A 29 -13.85 4.16 -17.58
CA CYS A 29 -13.77 2.78 -18.05
C CYS A 29 -14.68 1.77 -17.30
N GLU A 30 -15.73 1.34 -18.01
CA GLU A 30 -16.49 0.13 -17.72
C GLU A 30 -15.57 -1.09 -17.85
N ILE A 31 -14.90 -1.46 -16.75
CA ILE A 31 -14.00 -2.61 -16.70
C ILE A 31 -14.82 -3.81 -16.18
N SER A 32 -15.06 -4.82 -17.05
CA SER A 32 -15.76 -6.06 -16.67
C SER A 32 -15.09 -6.76 -15.48
N GLU A 33 -15.90 -7.41 -14.63
CA GLU A 33 -15.48 -8.17 -13.43
C GLU A 33 -14.32 -9.16 -13.68
N LEU A 34 -14.16 -9.65 -14.92
CA LEU A 34 -13.08 -10.54 -15.32
C LEU A 34 -11.68 -9.86 -15.32
N HIS A 35 -11.62 -8.56 -15.60
CA HIS A 35 -10.38 -7.78 -15.57
C HIS A 35 -9.97 -7.39 -14.14
N PHE A 36 -10.91 -7.42 -13.18
CA PHE A 36 -10.68 -7.10 -11.77
C PHE A 36 -9.66 -8.05 -11.12
N ALA A 37 -9.64 -9.31 -11.54
CA ALA A 37 -8.71 -10.32 -11.03
C ALA A 37 -7.28 -10.20 -11.61
N MET A 38 -7.08 -9.40 -12.67
CA MET A 38 -5.79 -9.31 -13.37
C MET A 38 -4.92 -8.11 -12.95
N PHE A 39 -5.50 -7.08 -12.34
CA PHE A 39 -4.71 -5.95 -11.86
C PHE A 39 -4.27 -6.19 -10.42
N SER A 40 -2.95 -6.25 -10.19
CA SER A 40 -2.44 -6.18 -8.82
C SER A 40 -2.89 -4.85 -8.23
N GLN A 41 -3.73 -4.92 -7.19
CA GLN A 41 -4.37 -3.74 -6.59
C GLN A 41 -3.35 -2.83 -5.91
N TRP A 42 -2.14 -3.34 -5.68
CA TRP A 42 -1.02 -2.65 -5.08
C TRP A 42 -0.11 -2.05 -6.15
N HIS A 43 0.29 -0.80 -5.93
CA HIS A 43 1.30 -0.15 -6.75
C HIS A 43 2.20 0.75 -5.90
N TRP A 44 3.35 1.09 -6.47
CA TRP A 44 4.27 2.05 -5.90
C TRP A 44 3.93 3.45 -6.43
N THR A 45 3.98 4.47 -5.56
CA THR A 45 3.79 5.88 -5.92
C THR A 45 4.78 6.76 -5.19
N THR A 46 5.09 7.93 -5.73
CA THR A 46 5.87 8.96 -5.02
C THR A 46 5.01 9.79 -4.06
N GLU A 47 3.68 9.63 -4.10
CA GLU A 47 2.72 10.35 -3.25
C GLU A 47 2.63 9.73 -1.85
N GLU A 48 3.34 10.32 -0.88
CA GLU A 48 3.31 9.88 0.53
C GLU A 48 1.90 9.86 1.14
N ASP A 49 1.08 10.87 0.81
CA ASP A 49 -0.25 11.05 1.40
C ASP A 49 -1.26 9.96 0.98
N ARG A 50 -0.93 9.18 -0.07
CA ARG A 50 -1.76 8.06 -0.55
C ARG A 50 -1.26 6.71 -0.04
N SER A 51 -0.19 6.71 0.73
CA SER A 51 0.42 5.49 1.23
C SER A 51 -0.53 4.70 2.13
N LYS A 52 -0.42 3.37 2.06
CA LYS A 52 -1.08 2.50 3.03
C LYS A 52 -0.45 2.69 4.39
N ILE A 53 -1.28 3.09 5.36
CA ILE A 53 -0.89 3.32 6.74
C ILE A 53 -1.23 2.10 7.60
N PHE A 54 -0.30 1.77 8.49
CA PHE A 54 -0.43 0.73 9.50
C PHE A 54 -0.28 1.35 10.89
N THR A 55 -1.02 0.80 11.85
CA THR A 55 -1.00 1.28 13.24
C THR A 55 0.11 0.64 14.08
N SER A 56 0.79 -0.36 13.51
CA SER A 56 1.88 -1.09 14.14
C SER A 56 2.91 -1.53 13.09
N GLN A 57 4.18 -1.52 13.48
CA GLN A 57 5.26 -2.04 12.64
C GLN A 57 5.04 -3.51 12.30
N THR A 58 4.66 -4.32 13.30
CA THR A 58 4.42 -5.76 13.11
C THR A 58 3.31 -6.05 12.11
N GLU A 59 2.28 -5.21 12.07
CA GLU A 59 1.18 -5.34 11.10
C GLU A 59 1.69 -5.13 9.67
N ALA A 60 2.56 -4.13 9.46
CA ALA A 60 3.17 -3.85 8.17
C ALA A 60 4.15 -4.95 7.74
N GLU A 61 4.94 -5.50 8.67
CA GLU A 61 5.87 -6.60 8.40
C GLU A 61 5.12 -7.89 7.99
N LEU A 62 4.06 -8.24 8.74
CA LEU A 62 3.20 -9.37 8.40
C LEU A 62 2.55 -9.19 7.03
N PHE A 63 2.10 -7.97 6.72
CA PHE A 63 1.49 -7.67 5.43
C PHE A 63 2.42 -7.99 4.23
N ILE A 64 3.72 -7.69 4.35
CA ILE A 64 4.73 -8.03 3.34
C ILE A 64 4.97 -9.54 3.32
N ALA A 65 5.18 -10.13 4.51
CA ALA A 65 5.54 -11.54 4.65
C ALA A 65 4.47 -12.48 4.09
N GLU A 66 3.19 -12.23 4.36
CA GLU A 66 2.09 -13.08 3.90
C GLU A 66 1.95 -13.12 2.37
N ARG A 67 2.36 -12.06 1.68
CA ARG A 67 2.16 -11.94 0.23
C ARG A 67 3.21 -12.71 -0.58
N HIS A 68 4.42 -12.92 -0.05
CA HIS A 68 5.50 -13.69 -0.72
C HIS A 68 5.70 -13.37 -2.23
N GLU A 69 5.29 -12.19 -2.68
CA GLU A 69 5.31 -11.77 -4.09
C GLU A 69 6.61 -11.00 -4.40
N GLU A 70 7.18 -11.21 -5.59
CA GLU A 70 8.35 -10.44 -6.07
C GLU A 70 8.10 -8.93 -6.06
N PHE A 71 6.83 -8.52 -6.17
CA PHE A 71 6.40 -7.12 -6.06
C PHE A 71 6.92 -6.43 -4.79
N PHE A 72 6.90 -7.13 -3.65
CA PHE A 72 7.34 -6.62 -2.35
C PHE A 72 8.81 -6.91 -2.03
N LYS A 73 9.56 -7.50 -2.98
CA LYS A 73 11.00 -7.69 -2.80
C LYS A 73 11.67 -6.34 -2.55
N ASP A 74 12.55 -6.31 -1.55
CA ASP A 74 13.30 -5.11 -1.12
C ASP A 74 12.39 -3.99 -0.55
N ALA A 75 11.13 -4.30 -0.22
CA ALA A 75 10.26 -3.36 0.47
C ALA A 75 10.58 -3.30 1.97
N GLU A 76 10.53 -2.10 2.54
CA GLU A 76 10.90 -1.82 3.91
C GLU A 76 9.75 -1.14 4.66
N VAL A 77 9.55 -1.51 5.92
CA VAL A 77 8.62 -0.82 6.82
C VAL A 77 9.32 0.40 7.41
N THR A 78 8.70 1.57 7.26
CA THR A 78 9.25 2.85 7.74
C THR A 78 8.21 3.59 8.57
N LEU A 79 8.69 4.39 9.54
CA LEU A 79 7.82 5.29 10.29
C LEU A 79 7.18 6.31 9.36
N PHE A 80 5.86 6.42 9.47
CA PHE A 80 5.06 7.40 8.77
C PHE A 80 4.83 8.58 9.71
N LYS A 81 5.57 9.67 9.46
CA LYS A 81 5.54 10.98 10.14
C LYS A 81 5.25 10.97 11.64
#